data_AF-A0A9W6JI01-F1
#
_entry.id   AF-A0A9W6JI01-F1
#
_cell.length_a   1.000
_cell.length_b   1.000
_cell.length_c   1.000
_cell.angle_alpha   90.00
_cell.angle_beta   90.00
_cell.angle_gamma   90.00
#
_symmetry.space_group_name_H-M   'P 1'
#
loop_
_entity.id
_entity.type
_entity.pdbx_description
1 polymer ?
#
loop_
_entity_poly.entity_id
_entity_poly.type
_entity_poly.pdbx_seq_one_letter_code
_entity_poly.pdbx_strand_id
1 'polypeptide(L)'
;MSAAPSPFSARGSHAEIEEGVAFAPKFDEHGLIAAIVTDAQAGGVLMFAYMNADALTATIETGVAHFWSRSRKALWRKGETSGHEMSVAELRVDCDQDAIWLAVHVAGTGAACHTGRKSCFYRALPTGAPADGAKLAFVQDERLFDPAKTYGA
;
A
#
# COMPACT_ATOMS: atom_id res chain seq x y z
N MET A 1 28.59 -1.37 3.70
CA MET A 1 27.88 -0.36 4.51
C MET A 1 27.11 -1.12 5.55
N SER A 2 27.34 -0.86 6.84
CA SER A 2 26.59 -1.54 7.90
C SER A 2 25.14 -1.08 7.80
N ALA A 3 24.21 -1.97 7.46
CA ALA A 3 22.79 -1.67 7.57
C ALA A 3 22.52 -1.30 9.03
N ALA A 4 21.73 -0.24 9.25
CA ALA A 4 21.25 0.06 10.59
C ALA A 4 20.54 -1.21 11.14
N PRO A 5 20.64 -1.49 12.45
CA PRO A 5 19.92 -2.60 13.03
C PRO A 5 18.43 -2.43 12.73
N SER A 6 17.82 -3.47 12.15
CA SER A 6 16.39 -3.48 11.88
C SER A 6 15.64 -3.26 13.20
N PRO A 7 14.59 -2.41 13.23
CA PRO A 7 13.77 -2.22 14.43
C PRO A 7 12.86 -3.43 14.71
N PHE A 8 12.88 -4.44 13.84
CA PHE A 8 11.99 -5.60 13.92
C PHE A 8 12.61 -6.75 14.72
N SER A 9 11.74 -7.55 15.35
CA SER A 9 12.15 -8.73 16.11
C SER A 9 12.66 -9.83 15.18
N ALA A 10 13.54 -10.69 15.69
CA ALA A 10 13.88 -11.93 15.01
C ALA A 10 12.65 -12.84 14.91
N ARG A 11 12.53 -13.60 13.82
CA ARG A 11 11.42 -14.54 13.65
C ARG A 11 11.60 -15.77 14.55
N GLY A 12 10.50 -16.15 15.21
CA GLY A 12 10.39 -17.36 16.02
C GLY A 12 9.75 -18.52 15.25
N SER A 13 9.21 -19.48 16.01
CA SER A 13 8.36 -20.57 15.53
C SER A 13 7.04 -20.06 14.96
N HIS A 14 6.32 -20.92 14.21
CA HIS A 14 5.01 -20.56 13.64
C HIS A 14 4.02 -20.09 14.71
N ALA A 15 3.90 -20.80 15.84
CA ALA A 15 3.02 -20.42 16.92
C ALA A 15 3.38 -19.04 17.53
N GLU A 16 4.68 -18.72 17.63
CA GLU A 16 5.12 -17.40 18.11
C GLU A 16 4.84 -16.29 17.10
N ILE A 17 4.87 -16.58 15.80
CA ILE A 17 4.55 -15.61 14.75
C ILE A 17 3.04 -15.34 14.68
N GLU A 18 2.23 -16.40 14.74
CA GLU A 18 0.78 -16.35 14.52
C GLU A 18 0.02 -15.82 15.74
N GLU A 19 0.45 -16.21 16.95
CA GLU A 19 -0.28 -15.91 18.20
C GLU A 19 0.51 -15.00 19.16
N GLY A 20 1.78 -14.71 18.85
CA GLY A 20 2.62 -13.84 19.65
C GLY A 20 2.42 -12.35 19.35
N VAL A 21 3.06 -11.51 20.17
CA VAL A 21 3.03 -10.04 20.02
C VAL A 21 4.32 -9.46 19.43
N ALA A 22 5.30 -10.31 19.14
CA ALA A 22 6.55 -9.87 18.52
C ALA A 22 6.30 -9.52 17.05
N PHE A 23 6.63 -8.29 16.68
CA PHE A 23 6.57 -7.87 15.29
C PHE A 23 7.86 -8.26 14.56
N ALA A 24 7.76 -9.26 13.70
CA ALA A 24 8.85 -9.89 12.96
C ALA A 24 8.44 -10.10 11.48
N PRO A 25 8.24 -9.02 10.69
CA PRO A 25 7.76 -9.08 9.33
C PRO A 25 8.64 -9.94 8.42
N LYS A 26 8.00 -10.74 7.57
CA LYS A 26 8.62 -11.59 6.57
C LYS A 26 8.68 -10.86 5.24
N PHE A 27 9.86 -10.35 4.93
CA PHE A 27 10.16 -9.82 3.62
C PHE A 27 10.48 -10.97 2.66
N ASP A 28 10.11 -10.81 1.39
CA ASP A 28 10.46 -11.72 0.31
C ASP A 28 11.98 -11.70 0.00
N GLU A 29 12.39 -12.50 -0.99
CA GLU A 29 13.77 -12.60 -1.47
C GLU A 29 14.36 -11.27 -2.02
N HIS A 30 13.50 -10.28 -2.29
CA HIS A 30 13.89 -8.94 -2.71
C HIS A 30 13.87 -7.92 -1.56
N GLY A 31 13.59 -8.37 -0.33
CA GLY A 31 13.48 -7.50 0.84
C GLY A 31 12.19 -6.69 0.85
N LEU A 32 11.11 -7.20 0.24
CA LEU A 32 9.82 -6.51 0.11
C LEU A 32 8.70 -7.23 0.85
N ILE A 33 7.75 -6.47 1.37
CA ILE A 33 6.50 -6.95 1.96
C ILE A 33 5.31 -6.34 1.23
N ALA A 34 4.23 -7.11 1.11
CA ALA A 34 2.98 -6.65 0.52
C ALA A 34 2.30 -5.62 1.44
N ALA A 35 1.75 -4.54 0.86
CA ALA A 35 0.95 -3.56 1.59
C ALA A 35 -0.36 -3.27 0.85
N ILE A 36 -1.48 -3.62 1.50
CA ILE A 36 -2.84 -3.30 1.05
C ILE A 36 -3.28 -2.03 1.77
N VAL A 37 -3.84 -1.08 1.04
CA VAL A 37 -4.29 0.20 1.59
C VAL A 37 -5.78 0.34 1.38
N THR A 38 -6.53 0.62 2.46
CA THR A 38 -7.97 0.88 2.42
C THR A 38 -8.28 2.28 2.94
N ASP A 39 -9.42 2.81 2.52
CA ASP A 39 -9.97 4.04 3.07
C ASP A 39 -10.49 3.78 4.50
N ALA A 40 -10.01 4.54 5.48
CA ALA A 40 -10.40 4.36 6.88
C ALA A 40 -11.88 4.73 7.17
N GLN A 41 -12.52 5.51 6.31
CA GLN A 41 -13.94 5.88 6.46
C GLN A 41 -14.85 4.96 5.65
N ALA A 42 -14.52 4.73 4.38
CA ALA A 42 -15.38 3.98 3.45
C ALA A 42 -15.09 2.47 3.43
N GLY A 43 -13.95 2.02 3.95
CA GLY A 43 -13.53 0.61 3.99
C GLY A 43 -13.06 0.03 2.65
N GLY A 44 -13.21 0.76 1.54
CA GLY A 44 -12.81 0.28 0.21
C GLY A 44 -11.29 0.23 0.02
N VAL A 45 -10.81 -0.76 -0.74
CA VAL A 45 -9.38 -0.84 -1.13
C VAL A 45 -9.04 0.32 -2.07
N LEU A 46 -8.00 1.07 -1.71
CA LEU A 46 -7.48 2.22 -2.44
C LEU A 46 -6.33 1.82 -3.36
N MET A 47 -5.36 1.08 -2.85
CA MET A 47 -4.19 0.66 -3.62
C MET A 47 -3.46 -0.53 -2.99
N PHE A 48 -2.57 -1.10 -3.78
CA PHE A 48 -1.56 -2.07 -3.37
C PHE A 48 -0.19 -1.51 -3.70
N ALA A 49 0.79 -1.71 -2.82
CA ALA A 49 2.19 -1.41 -3.07
C ALA A 49 3.10 -2.33 -2.26
N TYR A 50 4.41 -2.22 -2.50
CA TYR A 50 5.42 -2.92 -1.72
C TYR A 50 6.09 -1.95 -0.75
N MET A 51 6.50 -2.47 0.40
CA MET A 51 7.39 -1.78 1.35
C MET A 51 8.68 -2.58 1.50
N ASN A 52 9.83 -1.91 1.54
CA ASN A 52 11.04 -2.51 2.12
C ASN A 52 11.09 -2.19 3.63
N ALA A 53 12.12 -2.67 4.33
CA ALA A 53 12.29 -2.40 5.76
C ALA A 53 12.29 -0.90 6.10
N ASP A 54 12.93 -0.06 5.28
CA ASP A 54 12.96 1.39 5.48
C ASP A 54 11.58 2.04 5.31
N ALA A 55 10.81 1.63 4.29
CA ALA A 55 9.47 2.15 4.04
C ALA A 55 8.49 1.77 5.16
N LEU A 56 8.57 0.53 5.66
CA LEU A 56 7.75 0.09 6.77
C LEU A 56 8.12 0.84 8.06
N THR A 57 9.42 0.99 8.33
CA THR A 57 9.94 1.75 9.48
C THR A 57 9.46 3.21 9.43
N ALA A 58 9.67 3.89 8.30
CA ALA A 58 9.22 5.27 8.11
C ALA A 58 7.70 5.40 8.24
N THR A 59 6.92 4.41 7.78
CA THR A 59 5.47 4.42 7.94
C THR A 59 5.05 4.36 9.41
N ILE A 60 5.68 3.49 10.20
CA ILE A 60 5.42 3.36 11.63
C ILE A 60 5.80 4.64 12.38
N GLU A 61 6.99 5.20 12.09
CA GLU A 61 7.53 6.36 12.80
C GLU A 61 6.78 7.65 12.47
N THR A 62 6.40 7.85 11.21
CA THR A 62 5.79 9.11 10.76
C THR A 62 4.27 9.10 10.83
N GLY A 63 3.63 7.93 10.92
CA GLY A 63 2.19 7.78 10.75
C GLY A 63 1.69 8.12 9.33
N VAL A 64 2.58 8.16 8.34
CA VAL A 64 2.27 8.44 6.93
C VAL A 64 2.70 7.27 6.06
N ALA A 65 1.89 6.86 5.09
CA ALA A 65 2.22 5.73 4.23
C ALA A 65 3.44 6.01 3.34
N HIS A 66 4.49 5.22 3.53
CA HIS A 66 5.70 5.20 2.70
C HIS A 66 5.79 3.86 1.97
N PHE A 67 6.22 3.88 0.71
CA PHE A 67 6.33 2.69 -0.12
C PHE A 67 7.68 2.62 -0.82
N TRP A 68 8.04 1.42 -1.27
CA TRP A 68 9.21 1.17 -2.10
C TRP A 68 8.83 1.00 -3.57
N SER A 69 9.35 1.89 -4.41
CA SER A 69 9.15 1.80 -5.85
C SER A 69 10.15 0.81 -6.45
N ARG A 70 9.71 -0.40 -6.81
CA ARG A 70 10.58 -1.43 -7.42
C ARG A 70 11.28 -0.96 -8.70
N SER A 71 10.57 -0.21 -9.54
CA SER A 71 11.10 0.33 -10.80
C SER A 71 12.15 1.43 -10.58
N ARG A 72 11.89 2.37 -9.68
CA ARG A 72 12.80 3.49 -9.36
C ARG A 72 13.90 3.09 -8.36
N LYS A 73 13.76 1.94 -7.69
CA LYS A 73 14.58 1.50 -6.56
C LYS A 73 14.74 2.61 -5.51
N ALA A 74 13.62 3.21 -5.15
CA ALA A 74 13.58 4.39 -4.30
C ALA A 74 12.39 4.34 -3.33
N LEU A 75 12.64 4.85 -2.12
CA LEU A 75 11.62 5.16 -1.14
C LEU A 75 10.75 6.31 -1.64
N TRP A 76 9.46 6.27 -1.34
CA TRP A 76 8.53 7.31 -1.73
C TRP A 76 7.44 7.47 -0.67
N ARG A 77 7.26 8.71 -0.20
CA ARG A 77 6.16 9.12 0.68
C ARG A 77 4.91 9.37 -0.17
N LYS A 78 3.83 8.62 0.06
CA LYS A 78 2.62 8.74 -0.75
C LYS A 78 2.06 10.16 -0.65
N GLY A 79 1.87 10.80 -1.81
CA GLY A 79 1.25 12.13 -1.88
C GLY A 79 2.23 13.30 -1.85
N GLU A 80 3.53 13.08 -1.64
CA GLU A 80 4.54 14.15 -1.57
C GLU A 80 4.50 15.12 -2.77
N THR A 81 4.29 14.61 -3.98
CA THR A 81 4.16 15.44 -5.18
C THR A 81 2.76 16.01 -5.40
N SER A 82 1.71 15.24 -5.07
CA SER A 82 0.33 15.57 -5.47
C SER A 82 -0.52 16.21 -4.37
N GLY A 83 -0.01 16.30 -3.14
CA GLY A 83 -0.78 16.67 -1.95
C GLY A 83 -1.80 15.61 -1.50
N HIS A 84 -1.84 14.44 -2.14
CA HIS A 84 -2.73 13.32 -1.78
C HIS A 84 -2.03 12.37 -0.81
N GLU A 85 -1.60 12.94 0.31
CA GLU A 85 -0.95 12.21 1.40
C GLU A 85 -1.91 11.22 2.05
N MET A 86 -1.38 10.11 2.55
CA MET A 86 -2.13 9.08 3.25
C MET A 86 -1.64 8.98 4.69
N SER A 87 -2.37 9.55 5.63
CA SER A 87 -2.13 9.37 7.06
C SER A 87 -2.72 8.05 7.52
N VAL A 88 -1.91 7.25 8.23
CA VAL A 88 -2.26 5.93 8.72
C VAL A 88 -3.13 6.07 9.96
N ALA A 89 -4.39 5.64 9.86
CA ALA A 89 -5.30 5.55 10.99
C ALA A 89 -5.10 4.22 11.75
N GLU A 90 -4.78 3.15 11.03
CA GLU A 90 -4.52 1.83 11.58
C GLU A 90 -3.55 1.04 10.69
N LEU A 91 -2.65 0.29 11.33
CA LEU A 91 -1.76 -0.68 10.68
C LEU A 91 -2.03 -2.05 11.28
N ARG A 92 -2.45 -3.00 10.43
CA ARG A 92 -2.61 -4.41 10.77
C ARG A 92 -1.62 -5.26 9.99
N VAL A 93 -1.36 -6.43 10.53
CA VAL A 93 -0.44 -7.43 10.00
C VAL A 93 -1.22 -8.73 9.85
N ASP A 94 -0.96 -9.50 8.79
CA ASP A 94 -1.58 -10.81 8.63
C ASP A 94 -0.94 -11.88 9.53
N CYS A 95 -1.50 -13.10 9.49
CA CYS A 95 -1.19 -14.15 10.47
C CYS A 95 0.28 -14.61 10.44
N ASP A 96 0.92 -14.69 9.28
CA ASP A 96 2.33 -15.08 9.18
C ASP A 96 3.29 -13.89 8.99
N GLN A 97 2.73 -12.68 9.08
CA GLN A 97 3.42 -11.39 9.01
C GLN A 97 4.13 -11.12 7.68
N ASP A 98 3.54 -11.56 6.56
CA ASP A 98 4.05 -11.31 5.20
C ASP A 98 3.19 -10.33 4.37
N ALA A 99 2.11 -9.82 4.97
CA ALA A 99 1.34 -8.70 4.45
C ALA A 99 0.97 -7.67 5.53
N ILE A 100 1.00 -6.40 5.11
CA ILE A 100 0.55 -5.25 5.90
C ILE A 100 -0.77 -4.74 5.33
N TRP A 101 -1.71 -4.42 6.21
CA TRP A 101 -2.92 -3.70 5.88
C TRP A 101 -2.92 -2.32 6.55
N LEU A 102 -3.00 -1.27 5.73
CA LEU A 102 -3.12 0.11 6.18
C LEU A 102 -4.53 0.64 5.95
N ALA A 103 -5.21 1.03 7.02
CA ALA A 103 -6.37 1.91 6.91
C ALA A 103 -5.89 3.37 6.97
N VAL A 104 -6.23 4.18 5.96
CA VAL A 104 -5.69 5.55 5.83
C VAL A 104 -6.76 6.60 5.63
N HIS A 105 -6.47 7.82 6.05
CA HIS A 105 -7.16 9.03 5.60
C HIS A 105 -6.38 9.65 4.43
N VAL A 106 -7.07 9.97 3.34
CA VAL A 106 -6.44 10.54 2.14
C VAL A 106 -6.68 12.05 2.10
N ALA A 107 -5.60 12.82 2.06
CA ALA A 107 -5.64 14.28 1.95
C ALA A 107 -6.00 14.77 0.53
N GLY A 108 -6.21 16.07 0.40
CA GLY A 108 -6.52 16.75 -0.86
C GLY A 108 -7.87 16.31 -1.44
N THR A 109 -7.89 15.92 -2.71
CA THR A 109 -9.13 15.46 -3.38
C THR A 109 -9.63 14.10 -2.90
N GLY A 110 -8.84 13.39 -2.09
CA GLY A 110 -9.13 12.04 -1.64
C GLY A 110 -8.75 10.95 -2.65
N ALA A 111 -8.13 11.28 -3.78
CA ALA A 111 -7.69 10.32 -4.79
C ALA A 111 -6.41 9.56 -4.40
N ALA A 112 -6.46 8.23 -4.45
CA ALA A 112 -5.26 7.41 -4.28
C ALA A 112 -4.46 7.26 -5.57
N CYS A 113 -5.14 7.19 -6.72
CA CYS A 113 -4.54 6.82 -8.00
C CYS A 113 -4.04 8.04 -8.77
N HIS A 114 -2.85 7.93 -9.38
CA HIS A 114 -2.30 8.95 -10.27
C HIS A 114 -3.18 9.23 -11.51
N THR A 115 -4.13 8.35 -11.83
CA THR A 115 -5.09 8.54 -12.93
C THR A 115 -6.25 9.48 -12.62
N GLY A 116 -6.28 10.08 -11.42
CA GLY A 116 -7.36 10.95 -10.98
C GLY A 116 -8.38 10.26 -10.07
N ARG A 117 -8.36 8.93 -9.97
CA ARG A 117 -9.45 8.16 -9.36
C ARG A 117 -9.22 7.86 -7.88
N LYS A 118 -10.33 7.63 -7.17
CA LYS A 118 -10.34 7.28 -5.73
C LYS A 118 -9.47 6.06 -5.44
N SER A 119 -9.65 4.97 -6.18
CA SER A 119 -8.91 3.71 -6.04
C SER A 119 -8.13 3.38 -7.32
N CYS A 120 -7.02 2.65 -7.18
CA CYS A 120 -6.33 2.01 -8.30
C CYS A 120 -7.18 0.88 -8.93
N PHE A 121 -8.14 0.33 -8.19
CA PHE A 121 -9.03 -0.77 -8.59
C PHE A 121 -10.33 -0.26 -9.24
N TYR A 122 -10.23 0.74 -10.12
CA TYR A 122 -11.38 1.37 -10.79
C TYR A 122 -11.98 0.56 -11.95
N ARG A 123 -11.40 -0.60 -12.27
CA ARG A 123 -11.84 -1.53 -13.32
C ARG A 123 -12.02 -2.92 -12.73
N ALA A 124 -13.01 -3.65 -13.22
CA ALA A 124 -13.32 -5.02 -12.83
C ALA A 124 -13.51 -5.93 -14.05
N LEU A 125 -13.36 -7.24 -13.83
CA LEU A 125 -13.79 -8.29 -14.76
C LEU A 125 -15.11 -8.89 -14.23
N PRO A 126 -16.13 -9.11 -15.09
CA PRO A 126 -17.28 -9.93 -14.72
C PRO A 126 -16.83 -11.35 -14.34
N THR A 127 -17.34 -11.88 -13.24
CA THR A 127 -17.08 -13.25 -12.80
C THR A 127 -18.16 -14.20 -13.33
N GLY A 128 -17.85 -15.50 -13.43
CA GLY A 128 -18.78 -16.53 -13.92
C GLY A 128 -18.97 -16.57 -15.44
N ALA A 129 -18.12 -15.89 -16.20
CA ALA A 129 -18.10 -15.91 -17.67
C ALA A 129 -16.84 -16.61 -18.20
N PRO A 130 -16.81 -17.07 -19.47
CA PRO A 130 -15.60 -17.59 -20.11
C PRO A 130 -14.45 -16.57 -20.06
N ALA A 131 -13.23 -17.07 -19.84
CA ALA A 131 -12.03 -16.23 -19.78
C ALA A 131 -11.60 -15.71 -21.16
N ASP A 132 -11.98 -16.42 -22.23
CA ASP A 132 -11.64 -16.06 -23.60
C ASP A 132 -12.30 -14.74 -24.00
N GLY A 133 -11.46 -13.75 -24.31
CA GLY A 133 -11.93 -12.41 -24.65
C GLY A 133 -12.42 -11.59 -23.46
N ALA A 134 -11.95 -11.87 -22.24
CA ALA A 134 -12.25 -11.09 -21.04
C ALA A 134 -12.03 -9.58 -21.27
N LYS A 135 -13.04 -8.77 -20.92
CA LYS A 135 -13.03 -7.30 -21.07
C LYS A 135 -13.22 -6.62 -19.73
N LEU A 136 -12.38 -5.62 -19.47
CA LEU A 136 -12.50 -4.76 -18.30
C LEU A 136 -13.72 -3.85 -18.44
N ALA A 137 -14.49 -3.73 -17.36
CA ALA A 137 -15.52 -2.72 -17.19
C ALA A 137 -15.07 -1.72 -16.10
N PHE A 138 -15.39 -0.44 -16.29
CA PHE A 138 -15.19 0.56 -15.25
C PHE A 138 -16.27 0.42 -14.17
N VAL A 139 -15.88 0.53 -12.89
CA VAL A 139 -16.80 0.43 -11.74
C VAL A 139 -16.76 1.67 -10.84
N GLN A 140 -15.69 2.47 -10.91
CA GLN A 140 -15.49 3.71 -10.15
C GLN A 140 -14.67 4.69 -11.00
N ASP A 141 -15.22 5.12 -12.14
CA ASP A 141 -14.47 5.86 -13.16
C ASP A 141 -14.29 7.36 -12.89
N GLU A 142 -14.95 7.88 -11.86
CA GLU A 142 -14.91 9.31 -11.55
C GLU A 142 -13.47 9.77 -11.24
N ARG A 143 -13.03 10.82 -11.96
CA ARG A 143 -11.76 11.48 -11.72
C ARG A 143 -11.98 12.67 -10.80
N LEU A 144 -11.35 12.60 -9.63
CA LEU A 144 -11.36 13.62 -8.58
C LEU A 144 -10.35 14.74 -8.86
N PHE A 145 -9.38 14.51 -9.75
CA PHE A 145 -8.45 15.52 -10.25
C PHE A 145 -8.00 15.23 -11.68
N ASP A 146 -7.37 16.22 -12.32
CA ASP A 146 -6.79 16.11 -13.67
C ASP A 146 -5.31 15.71 -13.59
N PRO A 147 -4.93 14.48 -14.00
CA PRO A 147 -3.54 14.02 -13.94
C PRO A 147 -2.56 14.86 -14.74
N ALA A 148 -2.99 15.41 -15.89
CA ALA A 148 -2.10 16.18 -16.76
C ALA A 148 -1.67 17.48 -16.07
N LYS A 149 -2.59 18.11 -15.34
CA LYS A 149 -2.30 19.32 -14.55
C LYS A 149 -1.46 19.05 -13.31
N THR A 150 -1.59 17.88 -12.70
CA THR A 150 -0.90 17.55 -11.45
C THR A 150 0.51 17.00 -11.66
N TYR A 151 0.70 16.14 -12.65
CA TYR A 151 1.99 15.45 -12.85
C TYR A 151 2.80 16.00 -14.02
N GLY A 152 2.23 16.88 -14.85
CA GLY A 152 2.87 17.39 -16.06
C GLY A 152 3.08 16.26 -17.07
N ALA A 153 2.12 16.11 -17.98
CA ALA A 153 2.36 15.31 -19.19
C ALA A 153 3.22 16.09 -20.18
#